data_AF-A0A380Z2N2-F1
#
_entry.id   AF-A0A380Z2N2-F1
#
_cell.length_a   1.000
_cell.length_b   1.000
_cell.length_c   1.000
_cell.angle_alpha   90.00
_cell.angle_beta   90.00
_cell.angle_gamma   90.00
#
_symmetry.space_group_name_H-M   'P 1'
#
loop_
_entity.id
_entity.type
_entity.pdbx_description
1 polymer ?
#
loop_
_entity_poly.entity_id
_entity_poly.type
_entity_poly.pdbx_seq_one_letter_code
_entity_poly.pdbx_strand_id
1 'polypeptide(L)'
;MSAIIKQTKKQYLIALSIELLVMLVIFLFLWALQQSAASFLLGFLASFVPYVLFVWVMFFFQQKKNNPLTRFYRGGAIKFVCTIIFIVVAFKIVMAMSYMVFFTGYFFALLLNNLLPFMVSKYCRI
;
A
#
# COMPACT_ATOMS: atom_id res chain seq x y z
N MET A 1 5.39 14.82 -20.26
CA MET A 1 4.33 13.91 -19.75
C MET A 1 2.99 14.55 -20.05
N SER A 2 2.00 13.78 -20.52
CA SER A 2 0.65 14.30 -20.79
C SER A 2 -0.03 14.78 -19.51
N ALA A 3 -1.00 15.70 -19.63
CA ALA A 3 -1.76 16.24 -18.50
C ALA A 3 -2.43 15.13 -17.66
N ILE A 4 -2.92 14.09 -18.34
CA ILE A 4 -3.60 12.93 -17.74
C ILE A 4 -2.66 12.14 -16.81
N ILE A 5 -1.38 11.97 -17.17
CA ILE A 5 -0.40 11.24 -16.33
C ILE A 5 -0.09 12.04 -15.05
N LYS A 6 -0.01 13.38 -15.16
CA LYS A 6 0.24 14.26 -14.01
C LYS A 6 -0.95 14.26 -13.03
N GLN A 7 -2.16 14.28 -13.56
CA GLN A 7 -3.41 14.16 -12.80
C GLN A 7 -3.50 12.82 -12.07
N THR A 8 -3.27 11.71 -12.78
CA THR A 8 -3.28 10.36 -12.20
C THR A 8 -2.24 10.23 -11.07
N LYS A 9 -1.02 10.71 -11.29
CA LYS A 9 0.02 10.73 -10.24
C LYS A 9 -0.43 11.48 -8.99
N LYS A 10 -1.06 12.64 -9.14
CA LYS A 10 -1.59 13.43 -8.01
C LYS A 10 -2.69 12.68 -7.26
N GLN A 11 -3.58 11.98 -7.97
CA GLN A 11 -4.62 11.14 -7.35
C GLN A 11 -4.02 10.02 -6.49
N TYR A 12 -3.00 9.29 -7.00
CA TYR A 12 -2.32 8.25 -6.22
C TYR A 12 -1.59 8.80 -5.00
N LEU A 13 -0.96 9.99 -5.10
CA LEU A 13 -0.32 10.62 -3.94
C LEU A 13 -1.33 10.97 -2.85
N ILE A 14 -2.49 11.51 -3.22
CA ILE A 14 -3.57 11.82 -2.26
C ILE A 14 -4.12 10.54 -1.63
N ALA A 15 -4.35 9.49 -2.44
CA ALA A 15 -4.79 8.19 -1.94
C ALA A 15 -3.79 7.61 -0.91
N LEU A 16 -2.49 7.62 -1.22
CA LEU A 16 -1.44 7.18 -0.30
C LEU A 16 -1.39 8.02 0.98
N SER A 17 -1.59 9.34 0.89
CA SER A 17 -1.65 10.21 2.07
C SER A 17 -2.85 9.89 2.97
N ILE A 18 -4.02 9.65 2.38
CA ILE A 18 -5.23 9.26 3.12
C ILE A 18 -5.00 7.89 3.78
N GLU A 19 -4.44 6.93 3.05
CA GLU A 19 -4.16 5.59 3.57
C GLU A 19 -3.21 5.64 4.78
N LEU A 20 -2.16 6.46 4.70
CA LEU A 20 -1.22 6.66 5.80
C LEU A 20 -1.89 7.32 7.02
N LEU A 21 -2.76 8.31 6.79
CA LEU A 21 -3.51 8.95 7.88
C LEU A 21 -4.45 7.96 8.57
N VAL A 22 -5.20 7.16 7.80
CA VAL A 22 -6.08 6.10 8.33
C VAL A 22 -5.28 5.08 9.15
N MET A 23 -4.11 4.66 8.64
CA MET A 23 -3.21 3.77 9.36
C MET A 23 -2.80 4.34 10.71
N LEU A 24 -2.37 5.61 10.75
CA LEU A 24 -1.95 6.26 12.00
C LEU A 24 -3.09 6.34 13.01
N VAL A 25 -4.30 6.69 12.59
CA VAL A 25 -5.47 6.78 13.48
C VAL A 25 -5.78 5.42 14.11
N ILE A 26 -5.81 4.35 13.32
CA ILE A 26 -6.09 3.00 13.84
C ILE A 26 -4.95 2.51 14.72
N PHE A 27 -3.71 2.78 14.34
CA PHE A 27 -2.54 2.42 15.14
C PHE A 27 -2.58 3.10 16.52
N LEU A 28 -2.83 4.41 16.58
CA LEU A 28 -2.94 5.15 17.84
C LEU A 28 -4.11 4.65 18.69
N PHE A 29 -5.24 4.32 18.06
CA PHE A 29 -6.39 3.74 18.76
C PHE A 29 -6.06 2.37 19.38
N LEU A 30 -5.45 1.46 18.61
CA LEU A 30 -5.02 0.15 19.12
C LEU A 30 -3.95 0.26 20.20
N TRP A 31 -3.04 1.22 20.06
CA TRP A 31 -2.00 1.50 21.05
C TRP A 31 -2.61 1.98 22.38
N ALA A 32 -3.59 2.89 22.32
CA ALA A 32 -4.30 3.38 23.51
C ALA A 32 -5.04 2.26 24.24
N LEU A 33 -5.53 1.25 23.51
CA LEU A 33 -6.19 0.06 24.06
C LEU A 33 -5.22 -1.02 24.56
N GLN A 34 -3.89 -0.79 24.48
CA GLN A 34 -2.84 -1.79 24.78
C GLN A 34 -3.03 -3.11 24.02
N GLN A 35 -3.68 -3.05 22.86
CA GLN A 35 -3.88 -4.17 21.94
C GLN A 35 -2.60 -4.38 21.12
N SER A 36 -2.55 -5.45 20.31
CA SER A 36 -1.40 -5.81 19.45
C SER A 36 -1.15 -4.82 18.28
N ALA A 37 -1.00 -3.53 18.58
CA ALA A 37 -0.82 -2.43 17.64
C ALA A 37 0.41 -2.62 16.73
N ALA A 38 1.49 -3.19 17.27
CA ALA A 38 2.68 -3.54 16.49
C ALA A 38 2.39 -4.60 15.42
N SER A 39 1.58 -5.63 15.76
CA SER A 39 1.16 -6.65 14.79
C SER A 39 0.31 -6.05 13.68
N PHE A 40 -0.63 -5.16 14.04
CA PHE A 40 -1.45 -4.43 13.06
C PHE A 40 -0.58 -3.58 12.13
N LEU A 41 0.34 -2.79 12.70
CA LEU A 41 1.23 -1.91 11.94
C LEU A 41 2.07 -2.69 10.93
N LEU A 42 2.66 -3.82 11.35
CA LEU A 42 3.46 -4.67 10.46
C LEU A 42 2.62 -5.28 9.35
N GLY A 43 1.39 -5.71 9.67
CA GLY A 43 0.44 -6.20 8.67
C GLY A 43 0.07 -5.14 7.65
N PHE A 44 -0.25 -3.94 8.13
CA PHE A 44 -0.56 -2.80 7.28
C PHE A 44 0.61 -2.44 6.35
N LEU A 45 1.82 -2.32 6.92
CA LEU A 45 3.04 -2.02 6.16
C LEU A 45 3.37 -3.11 5.13
N ALA A 46 3.07 -4.37 5.42
CA ALA A 46 3.27 -5.48 4.48
C ALA A 46 2.45 -5.33 3.19
N SER A 47 1.33 -4.60 3.19
CA SER A 47 0.59 -4.24 1.97
C SER A 47 0.96 -2.84 1.45
N PHE A 48 1.10 -1.87 2.35
CA PHE A 48 1.32 -0.47 1.99
C PHE A 48 2.68 -0.25 1.31
N VAL A 49 3.78 -0.79 1.87
CA VAL A 49 5.13 -0.59 1.32
C VAL A 49 5.26 -1.16 -0.10
N PRO A 50 4.85 -2.42 -0.38
CA PRO A 50 4.85 -2.94 -1.74
C PRO A 50 3.95 -2.15 -2.69
N TYR A 51 2.85 -1.58 -2.22
CA TYR A 51 1.98 -0.75 -3.05
C TYR A 51 2.61 0.60 -3.39
N VAL A 52 3.28 1.26 -2.44
CA VAL A 52 4.06 2.49 -2.72
C VAL A 52 5.13 2.21 -3.78
N LEU A 53 5.84 1.08 -3.67
CA LEU A 53 6.80 0.63 -4.69
C LEU A 53 6.13 0.40 -6.04
N PHE A 54 4.96 -0.25 -6.07
CA PHE A 54 4.18 -0.45 -7.30
C PHE A 54 3.83 0.86 -7.98
N VAL A 55 3.28 1.82 -7.24
CA VAL A 55 2.93 3.16 -7.75
C VAL A 55 4.18 3.86 -8.28
N TRP A 56 5.30 3.79 -7.55
CA TRP A 56 6.56 4.37 -7.99
C TRP A 56 7.06 3.76 -9.32
N VAL A 57 7.05 2.42 -9.43
CA VAL A 57 7.45 1.72 -10.66
C VAL A 57 6.53 2.08 -11.84
N MET A 58 5.22 2.21 -11.60
CA MET A 58 4.24 2.52 -12.64
C MET A 58 4.42 3.93 -13.23
N PHE A 59 4.71 4.93 -12.39
CA PHE A 59 4.75 6.34 -12.81
C PHE A 59 6.15 6.90 -13.06
N PHE A 60 7.18 6.44 -12.36
CA PHE A 60 8.52 7.02 -12.42
C PHE A 60 9.51 6.19 -13.24
N PHE A 61 9.30 4.88 -13.37
CA PHE A 61 10.19 4.01 -14.14
C PHE A 61 9.91 4.14 -15.65
N GLN A 62 10.52 5.14 -16.29
CA GLN A 62 10.41 5.36 -17.73
C GLN A 62 11.20 4.28 -18.50
N GLN A 63 10.48 3.32 -19.09
CA GLN A 63 11.07 2.43 -20.09
C GLN A 63 10.56 2.87 -21.46
N LYS A 64 11.49 3.28 -22.33
CA LYS A 64 11.20 3.90 -23.64
C LYS A 64 10.43 2.99 -24.63
N LYS A 65 10.23 1.70 -24.35
CA LYS A 65 9.73 0.71 -25.34
C LYS A 65 8.76 -0.37 -24.84
N ASN A 66 8.30 -0.34 -23.58
CA ASN A 66 7.42 -1.42 -23.08
C ASN A 66 5.94 -1.09 -23.23
N ASN A 67 5.18 -2.09 -23.69
CA ASN A 67 3.72 -2.08 -23.73
C ASN A 67 3.16 -1.79 -22.31
N PRO A 68 2.16 -0.91 -22.15
CA PRO A 68 1.54 -0.59 -20.86
C PRO A 68 1.09 -1.83 -20.06
N LEU A 69 0.62 -2.88 -20.74
CA LEU A 69 0.23 -4.14 -20.11
C LEU A 69 1.43 -4.82 -19.42
N THR A 70 2.56 -4.91 -20.10
CA THR A 70 3.78 -5.53 -19.54
C THR A 70 4.30 -4.77 -18.33
N ARG A 71 4.15 -3.43 -18.30
CA ARG A 71 4.50 -2.62 -17.13
C ARG A 71 3.61 -2.95 -15.93
N PHE A 72 2.30 -3.07 -16.15
CA PHE A 72 1.35 -3.42 -15.09
C PHE A 72 1.67 -4.80 -14.48
N TYR A 73 1.88 -5.82 -15.32
CA TYR A 73 2.23 -7.16 -14.85
C TYR A 73 3.57 -7.20 -14.08
N ARG A 74 4.60 -6.50 -14.56
CA ARG A 74 5.88 -6.39 -13.84
C ARG A 74 5.72 -5.69 -12.50
N GLY A 75 4.96 -4.60 -12.46
CA GLY A 75 4.64 -3.91 -11.21
C GLY A 75 3.90 -4.82 -10.23
N GLY A 76 2.88 -5.53 -10.69
CA GLY A 76 2.13 -6.49 -9.88
C GLY A 76 3.02 -7.59 -9.32
N ALA A 77 3.87 -8.19 -10.15
CA ALA A 77 4.83 -9.21 -9.72
C ALA A 77 5.78 -8.69 -8.63
N ILE A 78 6.35 -7.48 -8.81
CA ILE A 78 7.21 -6.84 -7.80
C ILE A 78 6.43 -6.62 -6.50
N LYS A 79 5.19 -6.13 -6.58
CA LYS A 79 4.32 -5.93 -5.41
C LYS A 79 4.13 -7.25 -4.64
N PHE A 80 3.82 -8.34 -5.33
CA PHE A 80 3.61 -9.65 -4.70
C PHE A 80 4.89 -10.19 -4.07
N VAL A 81 6.01 -10.18 -4.79
CA VAL A 81 7.30 -10.67 -4.27
C VAL A 81 7.75 -9.86 -3.06
N CYS A 82 7.67 -8.53 -3.10
CA CYS A 82 7.98 -7.67 -1.96
C CYS A 82 7.06 -7.96 -0.77
N THR A 83 5.78 -8.21 -1.01
CA THR A 83 4.81 -8.56 0.05
C THR A 83 5.21 -9.87 0.75
N ILE A 84 5.51 -10.92 -0.02
CA ILE A 84 5.90 -12.23 0.52
C ILE A 84 7.17 -12.09 1.38
N ILE A 85 8.20 -11.42 0.85
CA ILE A 85 9.45 -11.18 1.58
C ILE A 85 9.17 -10.44 2.90
N PHE A 86 8.35 -9.38 2.85
CA PHE A 86 8.03 -8.59 4.04
C PHE A 86 7.32 -9.42 5.10
N ILE A 87 6.32 -10.22 4.72
CA ILE A 87 5.58 -11.10 5.65
C ILE A 87 6.53 -12.10 6.31
N VAL A 88 7.36 -12.78 5.52
CA VAL A 88 8.34 -13.75 6.03
C VAL A 88 9.30 -13.10 7.03
N VAL A 89 9.83 -11.92 6.69
CA VAL A 89 10.75 -11.18 7.56
C VAL A 89 10.04 -10.73 8.83
N ALA A 90 8.82 -10.19 8.75
CA ALA A 90 8.04 -9.76 9.91
C ALA A 90 7.79 -10.93 10.88
N PHE A 91 7.43 -12.10 10.36
CA PHE A 91 7.12 -13.28 11.15
C PHE A 91 8.37 -13.86 11.82
N LYS A 92 9.53 -13.71 11.18
CA LYS A 92 10.82 -14.17 11.72
C LYS A 92 11.37 -13.25 12.82
N ILE A 93 11.17 -11.94 12.67
CA ILE A 93 11.73 -10.96 13.62
C ILE A 93 10.84 -10.82 14.87
N VAL A 94 9.52 -10.86 14.72
CA VAL A 94 8.59 -10.62 15.84
C VAL A 94 8.06 -11.93 16.41
N MET A 95 8.71 -12.39 17.48
CA MET A 95 8.44 -13.69 18.10
C MET A 95 7.05 -13.78 18.78
N ALA A 96 6.52 -12.66 19.29
CA ALA A 96 5.24 -12.59 20.00
C ALA A 96 4.14 -11.91 19.15
N MET A 97 4.04 -12.25 17.87
CA MET A 97 3.12 -11.58 16.97
C MET A 97 1.70 -12.18 17.00
N SER A 98 0.69 -11.33 17.09
CA SER A 98 -0.70 -11.75 16.86
C SER A 98 -0.97 -11.86 15.37
N TYR A 99 -0.99 -13.09 14.84
CA TYR A 99 -1.22 -13.35 13.41
C TYR A 99 -2.57 -12.83 12.92
N MET A 100 -3.64 -12.96 13.72
CA MET A 100 -4.97 -12.46 13.34
C MET A 100 -4.97 -10.94 13.16
N VAL A 101 -4.36 -10.21 14.10
CA VAL A 101 -4.28 -8.75 14.06
C VAL A 101 -3.38 -8.29 12.91
N PHE A 102 -2.28 -9.02 12.66
CA PHE A 102 -1.43 -8.80 11.48
C PHE A 102 -2.23 -8.93 10.17
N PHE A 103 -2.90 -10.05 9.95
CA PHE A 103 -3.66 -10.25 8.71
C PHE A 103 -4.82 -9.28 8.58
N THR A 104 -5.44 -8.86 9.69
CA THR A 104 -6.47 -7.81 9.68
C THR A 104 -5.89 -6.50 9.16
N GLY A 105 -4.74 -6.05 9.67
CA GLY A 105 -4.05 -4.86 9.17
C GLY A 105 -3.66 -4.98 7.70
N TYR A 106 -3.17 -6.16 7.30
CA TYR A 106 -2.80 -6.46 5.92
C TYR A 106 -3.99 -6.37 4.95
N PHE A 107 -5.09 -7.07 5.23
CA PHE A 107 -6.27 -7.05 4.36
C PHE A 107 -6.94 -5.69 4.33
N PHE A 108 -6.94 -4.98 5.46
CA PHE A 108 -7.49 -3.64 5.54
C PHE A 108 -6.71 -2.66 4.65
N ALA A 109 -5.38 -2.66 4.75
CA ALA A 109 -4.52 -1.91 3.83
C ALA A 109 -4.76 -2.35 2.38
N LEU A 110 -4.83 -3.65 2.08
CA LEU A 110 -5.07 -4.16 0.74
C LEU A 110 -6.39 -3.61 0.13
N LEU A 111 -7.44 -3.51 0.93
CA LEU A 111 -8.71 -2.90 0.52
C LEU A 111 -8.54 -1.41 0.22
N LEU A 112 -7.88 -0.66 1.09
CA LEU A 112 -7.61 0.78 0.91
C LEU A 112 -6.81 1.05 -0.38
N ASN A 113 -5.77 0.26 -0.63
CA ASN A 113 -4.92 0.36 -1.82
C ASN A 113 -5.71 0.24 -3.14
N ASN A 114 -6.84 -0.48 -3.13
CA ASN A 114 -7.70 -0.66 -4.30
C ASN A 114 -8.83 0.38 -4.37
N LEU A 115 -9.42 0.72 -3.22
CA LEU A 115 -10.59 1.61 -3.15
C LEU A 115 -10.21 3.09 -3.20
N LEU A 116 -9.15 3.52 -2.51
CA LEU A 116 -8.81 4.94 -2.39
C LEU A 116 -8.49 5.61 -3.73
N PRO A 117 -7.70 5.02 -4.65
CA PRO A 117 -7.48 5.64 -5.95
C PRO A 117 -8.77 5.85 -6.74
N PHE A 118 -9.72 4.91 -6.64
CA PHE A 118 -11.03 5.00 -7.28
C PHE A 118 -11.92 6.08 -6.62
N MET A 119 -11.90 6.18 -5.30
CA MET A 119 -12.66 7.20 -4.58
C MET A 119 -12.08 8.60 -4.84
N VAL A 120 -10.76 8.76 -4.79
CA VAL A 120 -10.11 10.04 -5.05
C VAL A 120 -10.41 10.51 -6.47
N SER A 121 -10.38 9.65 -7.48
CA SER A 121 -10.72 10.05 -8.85
C SER A 121 -12.19 10.46 -9.00
N LYS A 122 -13.11 9.84 -8.26
CA LYS A 122 -14.55 10.16 -8.31
C LYS A 122 -14.92 11.43 -7.56
N TYR A 123 -14.37 11.63 -6.36
CA TYR A 123 -14.78 12.71 -5.45
C TYR A 123 -13.86 13.93 -5.50
N CYS A 124 -12.55 13.73 -5.67
CA CYS A 124 -11.64 14.83 -5.93
C CYS A 124 -11.56 15.02 -7.46
N ARG A 125 -12.43 15.86 -8.02
CA ARG A 125 -12.34 16.36 -9.40
C ARG A 125 -11.05 17.19 -9.59
N ILE A 126 -9.91 16.50 -9.61
CA ILE A 126 -8.55 17.01 -9.85
C ILE A 126 -8.23 16.80 -11.31
#